data_AF-A0A444Y9U3-F1
#
_entry.id   AF-A0A444Y9U3-F1
#
_cell.length_a   1.000
_cell.length_b   1.000
_cell.length_c   1.000
_cell.angle_alpha   90.00
_cell.angle_beta   90.00
_cell.angle_gamma   90.00
#
_symmetry.space_group_name_H-M   'P 1'
#
loop_
_entity.id
_entity.type
_entity.pdbx_description
1 polymer ?
#
loop_
_entity_poly.entity_id
_entity_poly.type
_entity_poly.pdbx_seq_one_letter_code
_entity_poly.pdbx_strand_id
1 'polypeptide(L)'
;MHVTQCDRRALVFAVEELKPFKGWSQGSFCVRLSARACDCGVFQSFYFSCHHALAACATVSVEWAKYVHPVYMQEPMFEVYKIEFSPIPDKKL
;
A
#
# COMPACT_ATOMS: atom_id res chain seq x y z
N MET A 1 -6.17 -12.34 8.21
CA MET A 1 -4.76 -12.64 7.89
C MET A 1 -3.97 -12.66 9.19
N HIS A 2 -2.91 -13.45 9.27
CA HIS A 2 -2.04 -13.51 10.43
C HIS A 2 -0.58 -13.55 9.97
N VAL A 3 0.32 -12.92 10.73
CA VAL A 3 1.75 -12.94 10.44
C VAL A 3 2.34 -14.20 11.10
N THR A 4 2.87 -15.12 10.31
CA THR A 4 3.44 -16.39 10.77
C THR A 4 4.93 -16.29 11.06
N GLN A 5 5.64 -15.40 10.36
CA GLN A 5 7.06 -15.18 10.54
C GLN A 5 7.38 -13.68 10.47
N CYS A 6 8.30 -13.22 11.32
CA CYS A 6 8.73 -11.83 11.39
C CYS A 6 10.25 -11.77 11.61
N ASP A 7 10.99 -11.34 10.59
CA ASP A 7 12.35 -10.81 10.75
C ASP A 7 12.27 -9.29 10.91
N ARG A 8 12.32 -8.84 12.17
CA ARG A 8 12.23 -7.41 12.51
C ARG A 8 13.44 -6.61 12.05
N ARG A 9 14.62 -7.22 11.91
CA ARG A 9 15.85 -6.51 11.50
C ARG A 9 15.84 -6.27 9.99
N ALA A 10 15.46 -7.29 9.22
CA ALA A 10 15.35 -7.17 7.76
C ALA A 10 14.03 -6.53 7.30
N LEU A 11 13.04 -6.41 8.19
CA LEU A 11 11.66 -6.02 7.90
C LEU A 11 11.02 -6.94 6.83
N VAL A 12 11.16 -8.25 7.05
CA VAL A 12 10.62 -9.31 6.20
C VAL A 12 9.62 -10.16 6.98
N PHE A 13 8.48 -10.46 6.36
CA PHE A 13 7.36 -11.11 7.02
C PHE A 13 6.72 -12.17 6.13
N ALA A 14 6.28 -13.27 6.73
CA ALA A 14 5.36 -14.21 6.09
C ALA A 14 3.95 -13.95 6.64
N VAL A 15 2.99 -13.77 5.74
CA VAL A 15 1.60 -13.42 6.09
C VAL A 15 0.66 -14.42 5.46
N GLU A 16 -0.14 -15.08 6.28
CA GLU A 16 -1.14 -16.04 5.84
C GLU A 16 -2.55 -15.45 5.88
N GLU A 17 -3.28 -15.65 4.78
CA GLU A 17 -4.69 -15.33 4.69
C GLU A 17 -5.55 -16.48 5.22
N LEU A 18 -6.52 -16.15 6.07
CA LEU A 18 -7.42 -17.13 6.68
C LEU A 18 -8.47 -17.66 5.68
N LYS A 19 -8.68 -16.94 4.58
CA LYS A 19 -9.56 -17.31 3.48
C LYS A 19 -8.87 -16.89 2.18
N PRO A 20 -8.97 -17.68 1.10
CA PRO A 20 -8.39 -17.29 -0.19
C PRO A 20 -8.96 -15.93 -0.61
N PHE A 21 -8.10 -14.91 -0.74
CA PHE A 21 -8.50 -13.66 -1.36
C PHE A 21 -8.69 -13.88 -2.86
N LYS A 22 -9.81 -13.35 -3.35
CA LYS A 22 -10.42 -13.54 -4.67
C LYS A 22 -9.38 -13.72 -5.80
N GLY A 23 -9.15 -14.97 -6.22
CA GLY A 23 -8.33 -15.30 -7.40
C GLY A 23 -6.89 -15.77 -7.13
N TRP A 24 -6.41 -15.77 -5.89
CA TRP A 24 -5.11 -16.37 -5.54
C TRP A 24 -5.25 -17.80 -5.04
N SER A 25 -4.45 -18.69 -5.63
CA SER A 25 -4.30 -20.09 -5.20
C SER A 25 -3.39 -20.23 -3.97
N GLN A 26 -2.58 -19.20 -3.68
CA GLN A 26 -1.63 -19.19 -2.57
C GLN A 26 -2.21 -18.43 -1.37
N GLY A 27 -2.20 -19.07 -0.20
CA GLY A 27 -2.67 -18.47 1.06
C GLY A 27 -1.58 -17.77 1.88
N SER A 28 -0.31 -17.82 1.45
CA SER A 28 0.83 -17.26 2.17
C SER A 28 1.63 -16.30 1.29
N PHE A 29 1.99 -15.15 1.85
CA PHE A 29 2.61 -14.03 1.14
C PHE A 29 3.85 -13.54 1.87
N CYS A 30 4.96 -13.37 1.15
CA CYS A 30 6.14 -12.68 1.65
C CYS A 30 5.98 -11.17 1.49
N VAL A 31 6.24 -10.43 2.56
CA VAL A 31 6.27 -8.96 2.59
C VAL A 31 7.69 -8.52 2.91
N ARG A 32 8.22 -7.61 2.10
CA ARG A 32 9.52 -6.95 2.32
C ARG A 32 9.29 -5.45 2.40
N LEU A 33 9.10 -4.91 3.62
CA LEU A 33 8.72 -3.51 3.82
C LEU A 33 9.81 -2.55 3.31
N SER A 34 11.10 -2.84 3.56
CA SER A 34 12.23 -2.02 3.10
C SER A 34 12.27 -1.89 1.57
N ALA A 35 11.87 -2.95 0.86
CA ALA A 35 11.82 -2.98 -0.59
C ALA A 35 10.47 -2.54 -1.17
N ARG A 36 9.50 -2.18 -0.31
CA ARG A 36 8.10 -1.90 -0.69
C ARG A 36 7.50 -2.97 -1.60
N ALA A 37 7.78 -4.24 -1.29
CA ALA A 37 7.42 -5.38 -2.13
C ALA A 37 6.56 -6.40 -1.37
N CYS A 38 5.61 -6.99 -2.08
CA CYS A 38 4.82 -8.11 -1.60
C CYS A 38 4.54 -9.08 -2.76
N ASP A 39 4.50 -10.38 -2.47
CA ASP A 39 4.16 -11.41 -3.46
C ASP A 39 2.78 -11.19 -4.09
N CYS A 40 1.92 -10.43 -3.40
CA CYS A 40 0.60 -10.03 -3.83
C CYS A 40 0.59 -9.04 -5.01
N GLY A 41 1.72 -8.50 -5.46
CA GLY A 41 1.75 -7.57 -6.61
C GLY A 41 1.45 -6.12 -6.25
N VAL A 42 0.47 -5.89 -5.38
CA VAL A 42 -0.14 -4.57 -5.15
C VAL A 42 0.86 -3.55 -4.64
N PHE A 43 1.76 -3.95 -3.74
CA PHE A 43 2.66 -3.02 -3.07
C PHE A 43 3.63 -2.34 -4.06
N GLN A 44 4.26 -3.13 -4.93
CA GLN A 44 5.15 -2.62 -5.96
C GLN A 44 4.42 -1.93 -7.12
N SER A 45 3.21 -2.37 -7.48
CA SER A 45 2.50 -1.84 -8.66
C SER A 45 1.81 -0.50 -8.41
N PHE A 46 1.22 -0.31 -7.22
CA PHE A 46 0.45 0.90 -6.89
C PHE A 46 1.23 1.87 -6.01
N TYR A 47 2.46 1.55 -5.61
CA TYR A 47 3.25 2.36 -4.68
C TYR A 47 2.50 2.69 -3.38
N PHE A 48 1.59 1.81 -2.96
CA PHE A 48 0.73 1.91 -1.79
C PHE A 48 0.82 0.61 -0.98
N SER A 49 0.66 0.69 0.34
CA SER A 49 0.76 -0.48 1.22
C SER A 49 -0.42 -1.43 0.97
N CYS A 50 -0.15 -2.66 0.52
CA CYS A 50 -1.17 -3.70 0.45
C CYS A 50 -1.63 -4.11 1.87
N HIS A 51 -2.75 -4.84 1.98
CA HIS A 51 -3.24 -5.30 3.29
C HIS A 51 -2.22 -6.18 4.04
N HIS A 52 -1.40 -6.98 3.34
CA HIS A 52 -0.32 -7.75 3.96
C HIS A 52 0.78 -6.84 4.53
N ALA A 53 1.14 -5.78 3.81
CA ALA A 53 2.12 -4.79 4.27
C ALA A 53 1.60 -4.02 5.51
N LEU A 54 0.31 -3.70 5.55
CA LEU A 54 -0.31 -3.09 6.73
C LEU A 54 -0.29 -4.03 7.95
N ALA A 55 -0.56 -5.32 7.76
CA ALA A 55 -0.44 -6.33 8.82
C ALA A 55 1.00 -6.45 9.35
N ALA A 56 1.99 -6.47 8.44
CA ALA A 56 3.39 -6.45 8.80
C ALA A 56 3.76 -5.18 9.59
N CYS A 57 3.30 -4.00 9.15
CA CYS A 57 3.55 -2.75 9.86
C CYS A 57 2.99 -2.76 11.29
N ALA A 58 1.76 -3.25 11.46
CA ALA A 58 1.12 -3.38 12.77
C ALA A 58 1.90 -4.33 13.70
N THR A 59 2.44 -5.43 13.15
CA THR A 59 3.18 -6.45 13.90
C THR A 59 4.45 -5.91 14.56
N VAL A 60 5.16 -4.99 13.91
CA VAL A 60 6.39 -4.37 14.46
C VAL A 60 6.19 -2.95 14.96
N SER A 61 4.93 -2.49 14.99
CA SER A 61 4.52 -1.14 15.40
C SER A 61 5.29 -0.04 14.67
N VAL A 62 5.47 -0.19 13.37
CA VAL A 62 6.05 0.85 12.52
C VAL A 62 4.95 1.63 11.83
N GLU A 63 5.17 2.93 11.66
CA GLU A 63 4.27 3.79 10.90
C GLU A 63 4.14 3.26 9.46
N TRP A 64 2.92 3.02 9.01
CA TRP A 64 2.64 2.53 7.65
C TRP A 64 2.79 3.63 6.60
N ALA A 65 2.54 4.89 6.98
CA ALA A 65 2.51 6.04 6.08
C ALA A 65 3.85 6.24 5.34
N LYS A 66 4.99 5.94 5.99
CA LYS A 66 6.32 6.02 5.35
C LYS A 66 6.49 5.10 4.13
N TYR A 67 5.64 4.08 3.99
CA TYR A 67 5.67 3.14 2.88
C TYR A 67 4.71 3.49 1.73
N VAL A 68 3.90 4.53 1.88
CA VAL A 68 2.98 5.01 0.85
C VAL A 68 3.61 6.16 0.06
N HIS A 69 3.39 6.19 -1.26
CA HIS A 69 3.86 7.27 -2.10
C HIS A 69 3.14 8.59 -1.78
N PRO A 70 3.84 9.75 -1.75
CA PRO A 70 3.24 11.03 -1.37
C PRO A 70 1.98 11.41 -2.17
N VAL A 71 1.85 10.99 -3.43
CA VAL A 71 0.65 11.27 -4.25
C VAL A 71 -0.67 10.78 -3.62
N TYR A 72 -0.59 9.80 -2.73
CA TYR A 72 -1.74 9.27 -2.00
C TYR A 72 -1.92 9.90 -0.60
N MET A 73 -1.05 10.84 -0.22
CA MET A 73 -1.16 11.61 1.01
C MET A 73 -2.07 12.82 0.80
N GLN A 74 -2.70 13.24 1.89
CA GLN A 74 -3.61 14.40 1.88
C GLN A 74 -2.89 15.70 1.51
N GLU A 75 -1.68 15.91 2.01
CA GLU A 75 -0.91 17.14 1.77
C GLU A 75 -0.74 17.46 0.27
N PRO A 76 -0.21 16.57 -0.59
CA PRO A 76 -0.16 16.83 -2.03
C PRO A 76 -1.53 17.00 -2.69
N MET A 77 -2.56 16.30 -2.21
CA MET A 77 -3.93 16.45 -2.72
C MET A 77 -4.43 17.88 -2.54
N PHE A 78 -4.25 18.46 -1.35
CA PHE A 78 -4.64 19.84 -1.08
C PHE A 78 -3.89 20.85 -1.94
N GLU A 79 -2.59 20.65 -2.20
CA GLU A 79 -1.82 21.53 -3.09
C GLU A 79 -2.34 21.52 -4.53
N VAL A 80 -2.76 20.35 -5.04
CA VAL A 80 -3.34 20.26 -6.39
C VAL A 80 -4.64 21.06 -6.51
N TYR A 81 -5.50 21.02 -5.48
CA TYR A 81 -6.77 21.75 -5.49
C TYR A 81 -6.64 23.25 -5.20
N LYS A 82 -5.47 23.74 -4.75
CA LYS A 82 -5.22 25.19 -4.65
C LYS A 82 -5.04 25.86 -6.01
N ILE A 83 -4.75 25.10 -7.06
CA ILE A 83 -4.58 25.62 -8.41
C ILE A 83 -5.96 26.04 -8.93
N GLU A 84 -6.08 27.29 -9.37
CA GLU A 84 -7.30 27.74 -10.06
C GLU A 84 -7.41 27.03 -11.40
N PHE A 85 -8.48 26.26 -11.58
CA PHE A 85 -8.82 25.66 -12.86
C PHE A 85 -9.57 26.70 -13.70
N SER A 86 -9.03 27.02 -14.89
CA SER A 86 -9.78 27.83 -15.85
C SER A 86 -11.09 27.13 -16.22
N PRO A 87 -12.22 27.85 -16.25
CA PRO A 87 -13.48 27.28 -16.69
C PRO A 87 -13.37 26.76 -18.13
N ILE A 88 -14.00 25.62 -18.40
CA ILE A 88 -14.08 25.07 -19.75
C ILE A 88 -14.91 26.05 -20.60
N PRO A 89 -14.40 26.52 -21.76
CA PRO A 89 -15.15 27.44 -22.62
C PRO A 89 -16.49 26.82 -23.01
N ASP A 90 -17.55 27.59 -22.85
CA ASP A 90 -18.89 27.17 -23.21
C ASP A 90 -18.95 26.94 -24.74
N LYS A 91 -19.27 25.71 -25.16
CA LYS A 91 -19.54 25.45 -26.57
C LYS A 91 -20.93 26.02 -26.85
N LYS A 92 -20.98 27.30 -27.26
CA LYS A 92 -22.18 27.90 -27.83
C LYS A 92 -22.69 26.95 -28.92
N LEU A 93 -23.80 26.25 -28.62
CA LEU A 93 -24.63 25.51 -29.57
C LEU A 93 -25.30 26.48 -30.53
#